data_AF-A0A7W1GLZ8-F1
#
_entry.id   AF-A0A7W1GLZ8-F1
#
_cell.length_a   1.000
_cell.length_b   1.000
_cell.length_c   1.000
_cell.angle_alpha   90.00
_cell.angle_beta   90.00
_cell.angle_gamma   90.00
#
_symmetry.space_group_name_H-M   'P 1'
#
loop_
_entity.id
_entity.type
_entity.pdbx_description
1 polymer ?
#
loop_
_entity_poly.entity_id
_entity_poly.type
_entity_poly.pdbx_seq_one_letter_code
_entity_poly.pdbx_strand_id
1 'polypeptide(L)'
;MRRMLRWALPVAVAASWLTFAAGAQAREQQVHSVVVGSRVSRSPLETRRFWTVERRAAATPLDRTRSASAAPSWAPPGITGLVGHGISTMGILYVEDQTGALYSCSATSVTSQGQNLIWTAGHCVNDQHVFMISGEFIPGANSPSDTPYGIWPLTAFYTSSTWAQYSSCTTNCPWGSDYAAAVAAPVGGQTLAGRVGSVGIAFGNTNLISAAVAAYGFPTVSPF
;
A
#
# COMPACT_ATOMS: atom_id res chain seq x y z
N MET A 1 44.95 44.20 75.72
CA MET A 1 43.87 44.62 74.79
C MET A 1 43.77 43.61 73.65
N ARG A 2 42.54 43.35 73.16
CA ARG A 2 42.10 42.43 72.09
C ARG A 2 41.64 41.05 72.55
N ARG A 3 40.37 41.00 72.99
CA ARG A 3 39.50 39.81 72.97
C ARG A 3 39.24 39.45 71.51
N MET A 4 39.61 38.25 71.07
CA MET A 4 39.21 37.72 69.76
C MET A 4 37.99 36.83 69.91
N LEU A 5 36.86 37.35 69.45
CA LEU A 5 35.57 36.71 69.32
C LEU A 5 35.66 35.68 68.18
N ARG A 6 35.56 34.39 68.46
CA ARG A 6 35.44 33.35 67.42
C ARG A 6 33.94 33.08 67.17
N TRP A 7 33.49 33.52 66.01
CA TRP A 7 32.15 33.26 65.48
C TRP A 7 32.08 31.82 64.98
N ALA A 8 31.13 31.03 65.50
CA ALA A 8 30.76 29.75 64.93
C ALA A 8 29.75 30.01 63.79
N LEU A 9 30.15 29.67 62.56
CA LEU A 9 29.26 29.69 61.40
C LEU A 9 28.31 28.48 61.48
N PRO A 10 26.98 28.65 61.32
CA PRO A 10 26.06 27.53 61.25
C PRO A 10 26.23 26.82 59.89
N VAL A 11 26.37 25.50 59.93
CA VAL A 11 26.34 24.64 58.74
C VAL A 11 24.91 24.61 58.22
N ALA A 12 24.65 25.28 57.10
CA ALA A 12 23.38 25.20 56.39
C ALA A 12 23.30 23.84 55.67
N VAL A 13 22.33 23.01 56.08
CA VAL A 13 21.99 21.77 55.37
C VAL A 13 21.16 22.16 54.15
N ALA A 14 21.77 22.10 52.96
CA ALA A 14 21.08 22.30 51.70
C ALA A 14 20.24 21.05 51.38
N ALA A 15 18.92 21.16 51.52
CA ALA A 15 17.99 20.16 51.03
C ALA A 15 18.02 20.15 49.49
N SER A 16 18.70 19.16 48.91
CA SER A 16 18.71 18.93 47.46
C SER A 16 17.36 18.37 47.05
N TRP A 17 16.53 19.20 46.42
CA TRP A 17 15.34 18.74 45.72
C TRP A 17 15.76 18.05 44.43
N LEU A 18 15.78 16.71 44.44
CA LEU A 18 15.86 15.91 43.22
C LEU A 18 14.56 16.10 42.43
N THR A 19 14.58 16.98 41.45
CA THR A 19 13.56 17.03 40.40
C THR A 19 13.71 15.77 39.55
N PHE A 20 12.87 14.76 39.82
CA PHE A 20 12.62 13.71 38.85
C PHE A 20 11.93 14.37 37.65
N ALA A 21 12.71 14.75 36.64
CA ALA A 21 12.17 14.95 35.32
C ALA A 21 11.60 13.59 34.87
N ALA A 22 10.29 13.43 35.01
CA ALA A 22 9.57 12.32 34.40
C ALA A 22 9.84 12.42 32.90
N GLY A 23 10.81 11.65 32.43
CA GLY A 23 11.04 11.48 31.01
C GLY A 23 9.73 10.96 30.45
N ALA A 24 9.02 11.80 29.71
CA ALA A 24 7.97 11.35 28.82
C ALA A 24 8.68 10.47 27.77
N GLN A 25 8.87 9.20 28.09
CA GLN A 25 9.08 8.19 27.08
C GLN A 25 7.81 8.24 26.23
N ALA A 26 7.91 8.88 25.07
CA ALA A 26 6.94 8.71 24.01
C ALA A 26 6.88 7.20 23.75
N ARG A 27 5.88 6.56 24.36
CA ARG A 27 5.56 5.16 24.11
C ARG A 27 5.11 5.15 22.66
N GLU A 28 6.03 4.78 21.76
CA GLU A 28 5.69 4.45 20.39
C GLU A 28 4.59 3.41 20.49
N GLN A 29 3.35 3.85 20.27
CA GLN A 29 2.21 2.95 20.30
C GLN A 29 2.47 1.98 19.16
N GLN A 30 2.77 0.74 19.53
CA GLN A 30 2.80 -0.37 18.61
C GLN A 30 1.35 -0.58 18.13
N VAL A 31 0.93 0.24 17.16
CA VAL A 31 -0.36 0.08 16.50
C VAL A 31 -0.19 -1.16 15.63
N HIS A 32 -0.60 -2.31 16.15
CA HIS A 32 -0.78 -3.49 15.32
C HIS A 32 -1.86 -3.14 14.30
N SER A 33 -1.46 -2.84 13.07
CA SER A 33 -2.41 -2.60 11.99
C SER A 33 -3.22 -3.88 11.79
N VAL A 34 -4.53 -3.81 12.03
CA VAL A 34 -5.43 -4.94 11.80
C VAL A 34 -5.72 -5.01 10.30
N VAL A 35 -5.82 -6.20 9.73
CA VAL A 35 -6.28 -6.35 8.35
C VAL A 35 -7.80 -6.12 8.31
N VAL A 36 -8.24 -5.18 7.48
CA VAL A 36 -9.65 -4.92 7.19
C VAL A 36 -9.95 -5.29 5.75
N GLY A 37 -11.18 -5.66 5.43
CA GLY A 37 -11.53 -6.07 4.08
C GLY A 37 -13.01 -6.02 3.76
N SER A 38 -13.29 -6.10 2.47
CA SER A 38 -14.64 -6.13 1.90
C SER A 38 -14.74 -7.23 0.84
N ARG A 39 -15.90 -7.87 0.74
CA ARG A 39 -16.21 -8.76 -0.37
C ARG A 39 -16.71 -7.94 -1.54
N VAL A 40 -16.28 -8.31 -2.75
CA VAL A 40 -16.85 -7.76 -3.98
C VAL A 40 -18.28 -8.26 -4.11
N SER A 41 -19.22 -7.34 -4.29
CA SER A 41 -20.65 -7.66 -4.32
C SER A 41 -21.08 -8.36 -5.61
N ARG A 42 -20.37 -8.10 -6.72
CA ARG A 42 -20.64 -8.73 -8.02
C ARG A 42 -20.01 -10.11 -8.12
N SER A 43 -20.71 -11.02 -8.79
CA SER A 43 -20.14 -12.32 -9.15
C SER A 43 -19.00 -12.18 -10.17
N PRO A 44 -18.11 -13.18 -10.29
CA PRO A 44 -17.08 -13.18 -11.32
C PRO A 44 -17.63 -13.08 -12.76
N LEU A 45 -18.80 -13.66 -13.02
CA LEU A 45 -19.43 -13.56 -14.34
C LEU A 45 -19.94 -12.15 -14.62
N GLU A 46 -20.59 -11.52 -13.64
CA GLU A 46 -21.06 -10.14 -13.77
C GLU A 46 -19.90 -9.17 -13.93
N THR A 47 -18.81 -9.35 -13.18
CA THR A 47 -17.59 -8.54 -13.30
C THR A 47 -17.02 -8.58 -14.72
N ARG A 48 -16.88 -9.77 -15.33
CA ARG A 48 -16.39 -9.90 -16.71
C ARG A 48 -17.33 -9.28 -17.75
N ARG A 49 -18.64 -9.28 -17.50
CA ARG A 49 -19.61 -8.63 -18.39
C ARG A 49 -19.61 -7.12 -18.23
N PHE A 50 -19.30 -6.65 -17.02
CA PHE A 50 -19.20 -5.24 -16.72
C PHE A 50 -17.97 -4.63 -17.39
N TRP A 51 -16.78 -5.18 -17.19
CA TRP A 51 -15.54 -4.65 -17.74
C TRP A 51 -15.34 -4.99 -19.23
N THR A 52 -15.94 -4.16 -20.08
CA THR A 52 -15.69 -4.21 -21.53
C THR A 52 -14.36 -3.57 -21.90
N VAL A 53 -13.90 -3.72 -23.15
CA VAL A 53 -12.71 -3.02 -23.65
C VAL A 53 -12.89 -1.51 -23.53
N GLU A 54 -14.09 -1.00 -23.81
CA GLU A 54 -14.42 0.43 -23.74
C GLU A 54 -14.33 0.94 -22.29
N ARG A 55 -14.85 0.18 -21.32
CA ARG A 55 -14.74 0.55 -19.90
C ARG A 55 -13.30 0.52 -19.40
N ARG A 56 -12.52 -0.46 -19.85
CA ARG A 56 -11.07 -0.53 -19.56
C ARG A 56 -10.30 0.64 -20.18
N ALA A 57 -10.65 1.04 -21.40
CA ALA A 57 -10.04 2.18 -22.08
C ALA A 57 -10.45 3.52 -21.46
N ALA A 58 -11.64 3.61 -20.88
CA ALA A 58 -12.14 4.82 -20.21
C ALA A 58 -11.65 4.95 -18.75
N ALA A 59 -11.05 3.90 -18.18
CA ALA A 59 -10.57 3.91 -16.81
C ALA A 59 -9.39 4.88 -16.66
N THR A 60 -9.45 5.75 -15.65
CA THR A 60 -8.38 6.73 -15.39
C THR A 60 -7.38 6.19 -14.37
N PRO A 61 -6.11 6.63 -14.35
CA PRO A 61 -5.21 6.28 -13.25
C PRO A 61 -5.79 6.77 -11.92
N LEU A 62 -5.82 5.90 -10.90
CA LEU A 62 -6.13 6.32 -9.53
C LEU A 62 -4.87 6.83 -8.85
N ASP A 63 -4.23 7.82 -9.46
CA ASP A 63 -3.06 8.45 -8.86
C ASP A 63 -3.54 9.48 -7.84
N ARG A 64 -3.30 9.22 -6.56
CA ARG A 64 -3.30 10.29 -5.56
C ARG A 64 -2.19 11.25 -5.98
N THR A 65 -2.53 12.51 -6.30
CA THR A 65 -1.55 13.55 -6.65
C THR A 65 -0.54 13.71 -5.52
N ARG A 66 0.53 12.94 -5.59
CA ARG A 66 1.81 13.37 -5.07
C ARG A 66 2.22 14.45 -6.04
N SER A 67 2.10 15.73 -5.65
CA SER A 67 2.95 16.77 -6.27
C SER A 67 4.32 16.12 -6.36
N ALA A 68 4.86 15.95 -7.58
CA ALA A 68 6.11 15.23 -7.83
C ALA A 68 7.20 15.87 -6.97
N SER A 69 7.26 15.41 -5.74
CA SER A 69 8.15 15.87 -4.71
C SER A 69 9.36 14.99 -4.93
N ALA A 70 10.52 15.64 -5.04
CA ALA A 70 11.80 14.96 -5.17
C ALA A 70 11.79 13.69 -4.30
N ALA A 71 12.26 12.59 -4.87
CA ALA A 71 12.36 11.33 -4.15
C ALA A 71 12.91 11.63 -2.75
N PRO A 72 12.23 11.18 -1.68
CA PRO A 72 12.64 11.55 -0.34
C PRO A 72 14.12 11.19 -0.15
N SER A 73 14.85 11.96 0.65
CA SER A 73 16.30 11.72 0.85
C SER A 73 16.64 10.33 1.42
N TRP A 74 15.64 9.62 1.94
CA TRP A 74 15.73 8.23 2.41
C TRP A 74 15.37 7.18 1.36
N ALA A 75 14.89 7.58 0.17
CA ALA A 75 14.66 6.65 -0.92
C ALA A 75 16.01 6.04 -1.32
N PRO A 76 16.14 4.71 -1.33
CA PRO A 76 17.39 4.08 -1.71
C PRO A 76 17.79 4.54 -3.12
N PRO A 77 19.06 4.89 -3.36
CA PRO A 77 19.53 5.16 -4.70
C PRO A 77 19.28 3.93 -5.59
N GLY A 78 18.72 4.15 -6.78
CA GLY A 78 18.55 3.08 -7.78
C GLY A 78 17.14 2.47 -7.88
N ILE A 79 16.08 3.23 -7.64
CA ILE A 79 14.73 2.83 -8.10
C ILE A 79 14.66 3.02 -9.61
N THR A 80 14.49 1.94 -10.37
CA THR A 80 14.25 2.00 -11.82
C THR A 80 12.78 1.67 -12.10
N GLY A 81 12.04 2.63 -12.66
CA GLY A 81 10.68 2.41 -13.14
C GLY A 81 10.69 1.73 -14.51
N LEU A 82 9.97 0.62 -14.64
CA LEU A 82 9.88 -0.20 -15.85
C LEU A 82 8.42 -0.45 -16.22
N VAL A 83 8.16 -0.56 -17.52
CA VAL A 83 6.85 -0.98 -18.02
C VAL A 83 6.74 -2.50 -17.88
N GLY A 84 5.66 -2.98 -17.26
CA GLY A 84 5.45 -4.40 -16.94
C GLY A 84 4.89 -5.26 -18.09
N HIS A 85 4.85 -4.74 -19.31
CA HIS A 85 4.25 -5.37 -20.48
C HIS A 85 4.74 -6.81 -20.71
N GLY A 86 3.81 -7.75 -20.91
CA GLY A 86 4.10 -9.17 -21.14
C GLY A 86 4.63 -9.96 -19.93
N ILE A 87 4.89 -9.35 -18.77
CA ILE A 87 5.29 -10.08 -17.57
C ILE A 87 4.07 -10.81 -17.02
N SER A 88 4.11 -12.16 -17.02
CA SER A 88 2.93 -12.97 -16.68
C SER A 88 2.39 -12.67 -15.27
N THR A 89 3.25 -12.44 -14.29
CA THR A 89 2.84 -12.21 -12.91
C THR A 89 2.34 -10.79 -12.65
N MET A 90 2.52 -9.85 -13.57
CA MET A 90 2.20 -8.42 -13.37
C MET A 90 1.14 -7.99 -14.37
N GLY A 91 0.30 -7.02 -14.03
CA GLY A 91 -0.76 -6.61 -14.94
C GLY A 91 -1.49 -5.35 -14.54
N ILE A 92 -2.44 -4.99 -15.41
CA ILE A 92 -3.37 -3.89 -15.16
C ILE A 92 -4.45 -4.37 -14.21
N LEU A 93 -4.69 -3.58 -13.17
CA LEU A 93 -5.81 -3.75 -12.24
C LEU A 93 -6.87 -2.70 -12.58
N TYR A 94 -8.06 -3.14 -12.96
CA TYR A 94 -9.21 -2.26 -13.13
C TYR A 94 -10.12 -2.36 -11.92
N VAL A 95 -10.57 -1.22 -11.41
CA VAL A 95 -11.46 -1.14 -10.24
C VAL A 95 -12.52 -0.07 -10.41
N GLU A 96 -13.64 -0.25 -9.72
CA GLU A 96 -14.76 0.69 -9.72
C GLU A 96 -15.11 1.08 -8.29
N ASP A 97 -15.38 2.36 -8.08
CA ASP A 97 -15.85 2.89 -6.80
C ASP A 97 -17.39 2.90 -6.67
N GLN A 98 -17.88 3.26 -5.49
CA GLN A 98 -19.30 3.38 -5.17
C GLN A 98 -20.07 4.41 -6.01
N THR A 99 -19.38 5.31 -6.71
CA THR A 99 -20.00 6.32 -7.60
C THR A 99 -20.13 5.82 -9.03
N GLY A 100 -19.52 4.66 -9.35
CA GLY A 100 -19.44 4.11 -10.70
C GLY A 100 -18.25 4.64 -11.49
N ALA A 101 -17.34 5.38 -10.87
CA ALA A 101 -16.11 5.81 -11.52
C ALA A 101 -15.15 4.63 -11.70
N LEU A 102 -14.45 4.62 -12.83
CA LEU A 102 -13.61 3.52 -13.27
C LEU A 102 -12.14 3.93 -13.23
N TYR A 103 -11.33 3.08 -12.60
CA TYR A 103 -9.91 3.36 -12.44
C TYR A 103 -9.02 2.22 -12.92
N SER A 104 -7.79 2.59 -13.25
CA SER A 104 -6.69 1.69 -13.58
C SER A 104 -5.55 1.86 -12.57
N CYS A 105 -4.97 0.72 -12.22
CA CYS A 105 -3.86 0.55 -11.30
C CYS A 105 -2.92 -0.53 -11.84
N SER A 106 -1.82 -0.78 -11.13
CA SER A 106 -0.96 -1.96 -11.36
C SER A 106 -1.09 -2.96 -10.22
N ALA A 107 -0.96 -4.25 -10.53
CA ALA A 107 -0.91 -5.30 -9.52
C ALA A 107 0.02 -6.44 -9.92
N THR A 108 0.40 -7.26 -8.95
CA THR A 108 1.24 -8.44 -9.15
C THR A 108 0.66 -9.66 -8.45
N SER A 109 0.64 -10.82 -9.11
CA SER A 109 0.33 -12.09 -8.48
C SER A 109 1.45 -12.51 -7.53
N VAL A 110 1.09 -12.74 -6.27
CA VAL A 110 2.04 -13.09 -5.20
C VAL A 110 1.74 -14.46 -4.62
N THR A 111 2.78 -15.10 -4.11
CA THR A 111 2.69 -16.45 -3.53
C THR A 111 1.73 -16.44 -2.34
N SER A 112 0.71 -17.31 -2.41
CA SER A 112 -0.27 -17.49 -1.35
C SER A 112 -0.77 -18.93 -1.32
N GLN A 113 -1.26 -19.38 -0.16
CA GLN A 113 -1.80 -20.74 -0.01
C GLN A 113 -2.95 -21.01 -0.99
N GLY A 114 -3.81 -20.00 -1.23
CA GLY A 114 -4.93 -20.09 -2.17
C GLY A 114 -4.55 -19.89 -3.64
N GLN A 115 -3.29 -19.56 -3.94
CA GLN A 115 -2.78 -19.34 -5.31
C GLN A 115 -3.57 -18.28 -6.10
N ASN A 116 -4.14 -17.31 -5.41
CA ASN A 116 -5.13 -16.39 -5.98
C ASN A 116 -5.02 -14.96 -5.44
N LEU A 117 -3.86 -14.60 -4.87
CA LEU A 117 -3.67 -13.28 -4.28
C LEU A 117 -2.90 -12.38 -5.25
N ILE A 118 -3.39 -11.15 -5.40
CA ILE A 118 -2.63 -10.06 -6.02
C ILE A 118 -2.26 -9.02 -4.96
N TRP A 119 -1.09 -8.42 -5.13
CA TRP A 119 -0.59 -7.32 -4.32
C TRP A 119 -0.62 -6.01 -5.11
N THR A 120 -1.06 -4.93 -4.47
CA THR A 120 -1.25 -3.61 -5.08
C THR A 120 -1.21 -2.51 -4.01
N ALA A 121 -1.46 -1.25 -4.39
CA ALA A 121 -1.57 -0.13 -3.47
C ALA A 121 -2.89 -0.15 -2.70
N GLY A 122 -2.89 0.43 -1.50
CA GLY A 122 -4.08 0.60 -0.66
C GLY A 122 -5.16 1.39 -1.37
N HIS A 123 -4.83 2.53 -1.98
CA HIS A 123 -5.81 3.37 -2.69
C HIS A 123 -6.51 2.63 -3.83
N CYS A 124 -5.86 1.66 -4.47
CA CYS A 124 -6.46 0.85 -5.53
C CYS A 124 -7.58 -0.07 -5.03
N VAL A 125 -7.70 -0.31 -3.72
CA VAL A 125 -8.76 -1.16 -3.15
C VAL A 125 -9.66 -0.45 -2.14
N ASN A 126 -9.14 0.57 -1.45
CA ASN A 126 -9.86 1.40 -0.50
C ASN A 126 -9.40 2.85 -0.63
N ASP A 127 -10.32 3.72 -1.05
CA ASP A 127 -10.06 5.13 -1.24
C ASP A 127 -11.23 5.94 -0.65
N GLN A 128 -10.94 7.13 -0.11
CA GLN A 128 -11.96 7.97 0.56
C GLN A 128 -12.75 7.20 1.64
N HIS A 129 -12.08 6.33 2.40
CA HIS A 129 -12.64 5.44 3.42
C HIS A 129 -13.59 4.34 2.90
N VAL A 130 -13.71 4.14 1.59
CA VAL A 130 -14.64 3.19 1.00
C VAL A 130 -13.89 2.17 0.15
N PHE A 131 -14.29 0.90 0.24
CA PHE A 131 -13.76 -0.15 -0.62
C PHE A 131 -14.32 -0.07 -2.03
N MET A 132 -13.49 -0.40 -3.02
CA MET A 132 -13.92 -0.62 -4.39
C MET A 132 -15.01 -1.70 -4.44
N ILE A 133 -15.98 -1.52 -5.33
CA ILE A 133 -17.17 -2.39 -5.43
C ILE A 133 -17.06 -3.45 -6.52
N SER A 134 -16.10 -3.31 -7.43
CA SER A 134 -15.79 -4.27 -8.48
C SER A 134 -14.33 -4.13 -8.90
N GLY A 135 -13.76 -5.19 -9.46
CA GLY A 135 -12.47 -5.10 -10.11
C GLY A 135 -12.05 -6.39 -10.81
N GLU A 136 -11.14 -6.25 -11.76
CA GLU A 136 -10.51 -7.36 -12.46
C GLU A 136 -9.02 -7.11 -12.67
N PHE A 137 -8.25 -8.19 -12.66
CA PHE A 137 -6.82 -8.18 -12.93
C PHE A 137 -6.53 -8.82 -14.29
N ILE A 138 -5.71 -8.16 -15.09
CA ILE A 138 -5.31 -8.64 -16.42
C ILE A 138 -3.79 -8.75 -16.48
N PRO A 139 -3.24 -9.94 -16.15
CA PRO A 139 -1.81 -10.19 -16.19
C PRO A 139 -1.27 -10.11 -17.62
N GLY A 140 -0.05 -9.57 -17.76
CA GLY A 140 0.71 -9.42 -18.99
C GLY A 140 0.13 -8.43 -20.01
N ALA A 141 -0.96 -7.73 -19.69
CA ALA A 141 -1.65 -6.87 -20.65
C ALA A 141 -0.83 -5.63 -21.01
N ASN A 142 -0.83 -5.28 -22.29
CA ASN A 142 -0.17 -4.09 -22.82
C ASN A 142 -1.15 -3.01 -23.27
N SER A 143 -2.45 -3.31 -23.25
CA SER A 143 -3.51 -2.40 -23.66
C SER A 143 -4.86 -2.82 -23.07
N PRO A 144 -5.89 -1.96 -23.13
CA PRO A 144 -7.25 -2.31 -22.68
C PRO A 144 -7.89 -3.49 -23.41
N SER A 145 -7.42 -3.90 -24.59
CA SER A 145 -7.96 -5.04 -25.33
C SER A 145 -7.13 -6.32 -25.14
N ASP A 146 -5.91 -6.20 -24.60
CA ASP A 146 -4.97 -7.30 -24.44
C ASP A 146 -5.27 -8.12 -23.18
N THR A 147 -5.37 -9.44 -23.30
CA THR A 147 -5.70 -10.37 -22.20
C THR A 147 -4.90 -11.67 -22.28
N PRO A 148 -3.56 -11.62 -22.37
CA PRO A 148 -2.73 -12.76 -22.76
C PRO A 148 -2.81 -13.93 -21.77
N TYR A 149 -3.05 -13.61 -20.50
CA TYR A 149 -3.22 -14.58 -19.43
C TYR A 149 -4.65 -14.63 -18.87
N GLY A 150 -5.60 -14.10 -19.64
CA GLY A 150 -7.02 -14.06 -19.28
C GLY A 150 -7.37 -12.89 -18.35
N ILE A 151 -8.67 -12.82 -18.04
CA ILE A 151 -9.27 -11.81 -17.17
C ILE A 151 -9.61 -12.47 -15.84
N TRP A 152 -9.15 -11.90 -14.74
CA TRP A 152 -9.29 -12.45 -13.40
C TRP A 152 -10.16 -11.55 -12.50
N PRO A 153 -11.47 -11.83 -12.39
CA PRO A 153 -12.36 -11.07 -11.51
C PRO A 153 -11.94 -11.16 -10.05
N LEU A 154 -12.06 -10.06 -9.33
CA LEU A 154 -11.76 -10.01 -7.90
C LEU A 154 -13.01 -10.32 -7.06
N THR A 155 -12.78 -10.94 -5.91
CA THR A 155 -13.84 -11.43 -5.01
C THR A 155 -13.75 -10.83 -3.62
N ALA A 156 -12.58 -10.31 -3.24
CA ALA A 156 -12.37 -9.64 -1.97
C ALA A 156 -11.17 -8.68 -2.05
N PHE A 157 -11.26 -7.63 -1.26
CA PHE A 157 -10.24 -6.60 -1.08
C PHE A 157 -9.82 -6.54 0.38
N TYR A 158 -8.53 -6.35 0.62
CA TYR A 158 -7.95 -6.26 1.96
C TYR A 158 -6.87 -5.18 2.01
N THR A 159 -6.84 -4.43 3.11
CA THR A 159 -5.78 -3.46 3.39
C THR A 159 -5.58 -3.34 4.91
N SER A 160 -4.62 -2.53 5.33
CA SER A 160 -4.40 -2.22 6.74
C SER A 160 -5.48 -1.28 7.28
N SER A 161 -5.84 -1.44 8.55
CA SER A 161 -6.75 -0.52 9.24
C SER A 161 -6.22 0.91 9.23
N THR A 162 -4.89 1.06 9.29
CA THR A 162 -4.21 2.35 9.15
C THR A 162 -4.52 2.98 7.80
N TRP A 163 -4.31 2.25 6.69
CA TRP A 163 -4.64 2.81 5.38
C TRP A 163 -6.12 3.15 5.25
N ALA A 164 -7.02 2.22 5.59
CA ALA A 164 -8.46 2.47 5.47
C ALA A 164 -8.93 3.69 6.28
N GLN A 165 -8.33 3.92 7.45
CA GLN A 165 -8.61 5.09 8.29
C GLN A 165 -8.10 6.39 7.67
N TYR A 166 -7.00 6.36 6.93
CA TYR A 166 -6.34 7.55 6.37
C TYR A 166 -6.43 7.64 4.85
N SER A 167 -7.27 6.82 4.20
CA SER A 167 -7.36 6.74 2.74
C SER A 167 -8.04 7.94 2.09
N SER A 168 -8.47 8.95 2.85
CA SER A 168 -8.88 10.28 2.34
C SER A 168 -7.82 11.37 2.55
N CYS A 169 -6.70 11.04 3.21
CA CYS A 169 -5.73 12.02 3.66
C CYS A 169 -5.11 12.82 2.50
N THR A 170 -4.91 14.11 2.74
CA THR A 170 -4.30 15.07 1.81
C THR A 170 -2.95 15.61 2.27
N THR A 171 -2.69 15.64 3.59
CA THR A 171 -1.46 16.20 4.18
C THR A 171 -0.91 15.28 5.27
N ASN A 172 0.40 15.03 5.27
CA ASN A 172 1.09 14.19 6.27
C ASN A 172 0.54 12.76 6.39
N CYS A 173 0.19 12.15 5.25
CA CYS A 173 -0.45 10.85 5.22
C CYS A 173 0.53 9.71 5.56
N PRO A 174 0.04 8.62 6.17
CA PRO A 174 0.84 7.44 6.45
C PRO A 174 1.07 6.61 5.18
N TRP A 175 1.75 7.18 4.16
CA TRP A 175 1.99 6.54 2.86
C TRP A 175 2.70 5.18 2.94
N GLY A 176 3.43 4.93 4.04
CA GLY A 176 4.01 3.62 4.32
C GLY A 176 2.97 2.50 4.51
N SER A 177 1.70 2.86 4.68
CA SER A 177 0.56 1.94 4.81
C SER A 177 -0.22 1.74 3.51
N ASP A 178 0.14 2.42 2.40
CA ASP A 178 -0.53 2.35 1.10
C ASP A 178 -0.23 1.03 0.36
N TYR A 179 -0.67 -0.08 0.95
CA TYR A 179 -0.56 -1.42 0.40
C TYR A 179 -1.84 -2.22 0.65
N ALA A 180 -2.10 -3.15 -0.27
CA ALA A 180 -3.29 -3.97 -0.24
C ALA A 180 -3.09 -5.31 -0.95
N ALA A 181 -4.01 -6.21 -0.61
CA ALA A 181 -4.21 -7.47 -1.28
C ALA A 181 -5.61 -7.54 -1.88
N ALA A 182 -5.76 -8.23 -3.01
CA ALA A 182 -7.06 -8.64 -3.51
C ALA A 182 -7.05 -10.11 -3.93
N VAL A 183 -8.23 -10.73 -3.89
CA VAL A 183 -8.41 -12.16 -4.14
C VAL A 183 -9.09 -12.38 -5.48
N ALA A 184 -8.39 -13.04 -6.40
CA ALA A 184 -8.93 -13.41 -7.70
C ALA A 184 -9.82 -14.67 -7.62
N ALA A 185 -10.91 -14.67 -8.38
CA ALA A 185 -11.71 -15.87 -8.64
C ALA A 185 -10.94 -16.83 -9.56
N PRO A 186 -11.13 -18.16 -9.42
CA PRO A 186 -10.63 -19.10 -10.41
C PRO A 186 -11.32 -18.90 -11.77
N VAL A 187 -10.57 -19.11 -12.86
CA VAL A 187 -11.06 -18.95 -14.23
C VAL A 187 -10.82 -20.25 -14.97
N GLY A 188 -11.89 -20.85 -15.52
CA GLY A 188 -11.80 -22.11 -16.27
C GLY A 188 -11.20 -23.27 -15.45
N GLY A 189 -11.45 -23.29 -14.13
CA GLY A 189 -10.90 -24.29 -13.22
C GLY A 189 -9.44 -24.08 -12.81
N GLN A 190 -8.79 -23.01 -13.29
CA GLN A 190 -7.40 -22.68 -12.93
C GLN A 190 -7.36 -21.60 -11.84
N THR A 191 -6.39 -21.70 -10.94
CA THR A 191 -6.02 -20.63 -10.01
C THR A 191 -5.18 -19.58 -10.76
N LEU A 192 -5.14 -18.35 -10.23
CA LEU A 192 -4.35 -17.27 -10.83
C LEU A 192 -2.88 -17.68 -10.93
N ALA A 193 -2.27 -18.06 -9.80
CA ALA A 193 -0.86 -18.42 -9.78
C ALA A 193 -0.58 -19.72 -10.56
N GLY A 194 -1.55 -20.62 -10.68
CA GLY A 194 -1.44 -21.79 -11.55
C GLY A 194 -1.34 -21.43 -13.03
N ARG A 195 -1.95 -20.31 -13.45
CA ARG A 195 -1.87 -19.81 -14.83
C ARG A 195 -0.64 -18.93 -15.08
N VAL A 196 -0.31 -18.04 -14.15
CA VAL A 196 0.67 -16.96 -14.40
C VAL A 196 1.95 -17.04 -13.58
N GLY A 197 2.03 -18.00 -12.67
CA GLY A 197 3.05 -18.04 -11.63
C GLY A 197 2.77 -17.01 -10.52
N SER A 198 3.71 -16.88 -9.60
CA SER A 198 3.65 -15.87 -8.54
C SER A 198 5.04 -15.43 -8.13
N VAL A 199 5.16 -14.21 -7.60
CA VAL A 199 6.41 -13.73 -6.99
C VAL A 199 6.34 -13.82 -5.46
N GLY A 200 7.49 -13.99 -4.83
CA GLY A 200 7.59 -13.94 -3.37
C GLY A 200 7.38 -12.53 -2.81
N ILE A 201 6.91 -12.45 -1.56
CA ILE A 201 6.81 -11.21 -0.79
C ILE A 201 7.64 -11.34 0.48
N ALA A 202 8.35 -10.27 0.86
CA ALA A 202 9.20 -10.24 2.04
C ALA A 202 8.78 -9.09 2.98
N PHE A 203 8.67 -9.39 4.27
CA PHE A 203 8.39 -8.43 5.33
C PHE A 203 9.50 -8.48 6.39
N GLY A 204 9.78 -7.34 7.03
CA GLY A 204 10.75 -7.28 8.13
C GLY A 204 12.22 -7.50 7.72
N ASN A 205 12.52 -7.56 6.42
CA ASN A 205 13.88 -7.74 5.93
C ASN A 205 14.59 -6.38 5.83
N THR A 206 15.29 -6.00 6.89
CA THR A 206 16.01 -4.72 6.96
C THR A 206 17.16 -4.61 5.95
N ASN A 207 17.67 -5.73 5.44
CA ASN A 207 18.70 -5.74 4.40
C ASN A 207 18.20 -5.19 3.06
N LEU A 208 16.88 -5.06 2.86
CA LEU A 208 16.29 -4.53 1.64
C LEU A 208 16.07 -3.01 1.69
N ILE A 209 16.28 -2.35 2.82
CA ILE A 209 15.99 -0.91 3.00
C ILE A 209 16.86 -0.04 2.07
N SER A 210 18.09 -0.47 1.79
CA SER A 210 19.04 0.23 0.91
C SER A 210 19.24 -0.46 -0.45
N ALA A 211 18.44 -1.48 -0.77
CA ALA A 211 18.59 -2.22 -2.00
C ALA A 211 18.10 -1.40 -3.21
N ALA A 212 18.81 -1.51 -4.33
CA ALA A 212 18.28 -1.08 -5.61
C ALA A 212 17.06 -1.94 -5.97
N VAL A 213 15.98 -1.32 -6.44
CA VAL A 213 14.73 -2.01 -6.77
C VAL A 213 14.29 -1.64 -8.19
N ALA A 214 13.80 -2.64 -8.91
CA ALA A 214 13.04 -2.42 -10.14
C ALA A 214 11.55 -2.36 -9.78
N ALA A 215 10.92 -1.25 -10.09
CA ALA A 215 9.48 -1.05 -9.92
C ALA A 215 8.80 -1.19 -11.28
N TYR A 216 7.89 -2.14 -11.40
CA TYR A 216 7.13 -2.38 -12.62
C TYR A 216 5.72 -1.83 -12.50
N GLY A 217 5.24 -1.19 -13.56
CA GLY A 217 3.88 -0.65 -13.61
C GLY A 217 3.30 -0.62 -15.03
N PHE A 218 2.04 -0.24 -15.10
CA PHE A 218 1.24 -0.11 -16.31
C PHE A 218 0.61 1.29 -16.36
N PRO A 219 1.41 2.33 -16.62
CA PRO A 219 0.91 3.69 -16.76
C PRO A 219 -0.05 3.79 -17.97
N THR A 220 -1.18 4.47 -17.80
CA THR A 220 -2.24 4.61 -18.83
C THR A 220 -2.40 6.05 -19.34
N VAL A 221 -1.46 6.92 -18.99
CA VAL A 221 -1.40 8.32 -19.45
C VAL A 221 -0.09 8.59 -20.18
N SER A 222 -0.12 9.52 -21.14
CA SER A 222 1.05 9.92 -21.96
C SER A 222 2.33 10.11 -21.13
N PRO A 223 3.51 9.67 -21.61
CA PRO A 223 3.80 9.22 -22.98
C PRO A 223 3.63 7.71 -23.22
N PHE A 224 2.97 6.99 -22.31
CA PHE A 224 2.86 5.53 -22.31
C PHE A 224 1.69 5.02 -23.15
#